data_AF-A0A2V9LSS0-F1
#
_entry.id   AF-A0A2V9LSS0-F1
#
_cell.length_a   1.000
_cell.length_b   1.000
_cell.length_c   1.000
_cell.angle_alpha   90.00
_cell.angle_beta   90.00
_cell.angle_gamma   90.00
#
_symmetry.space_group_name_H-M   'P 1'
#
loop_
_entity.id
_entity.type
_entity.pdbx_description
1 polymer ?
#
loop_
_entity_poly.entity_id
_entity_poly.type
_entity_poly.pdbx_seq_one_letter_code
_entity_poly.pdbx_strand_id
1 'polypeptide(L)'
;MGRDESLNINIQSEMLNVSTDLVEKYNVPGPRYTSYPTAPEWIDSFGPANFKETLAESNNARPPRPLSLYMHLPFCESLCLFCGC
;
A
#
# COMPACT_ATOMS: atom_id res chain seq x y z
N MET A 1 -30.74 -5.40 -27.59
CA MET A 1 -30.62 -6.54 -26.65
C MET A 1 -29.38 -6.28 -25.78
N GLY A 2 -29.46 -5.29 -24.88
CA GLY A 2 -28.32 -4.88 -24.06
C GLY A 2 -28.25 -5.80 -22.84
N ARG A 3 -27.19 -6.62 -22.75
CA ARG A 3 -26.90 -7.34 -21.52
C ARG A 3 -26.38 -6.31 -20.52
N ASP A 4 -27.06 -6.20 -19.38
CA ASP A 4 -26.56 -5.48 -18.22
C ASP A 4 -25.32 -6.24 -17.72
N GLU A 5 -24.14 -5.80 -18.16
CA GLU A 5 -22.84 -6.38 -17.81
C GLU A 5 -22.30 -5.77 -16.50
N SER A 6 -23.16 -5.59 -15.50
CA SER A 6 -22.73 -5.15 -14.18
C SER A 6 -22.01 -6.26 -13.39
N LEU A 7 -20.96 -5.88 -12.66
CA LEU A 7 -20.27 -6.73 -11.70
C LEU A 7 -20.90 -6.54 -10.31
N ASN A 8 -21.45 -7.63 -9.76
CA ASN A 8 -21.96 -7.62 -8.40
C ASN A 8 -20.83 -7.96 -7.42
N ILE A 9 -20.40 -6.97 -6.64
CA ILE A 9 -19.36 -7.11 -5.63
C ILE A 9 -20.03 -7.11 -4.25
N ASN A 10 -19.75 -8.12 -3.43
CA ASN A 10 -20.22 -8.19 -2.06
C ASN A 10 -19.16 -7.57 -1.12
N ILE A 11 -19.49 -6.46 -0.47
CA ILE A 11 -18.63 -5.81 0.54
C ILE A 11 -19.46 -5.66 1.81
N GLN A 12 -18.99 -6.25 2.92
CA GLN A 12 -19.63 -6.11 4.25
C GLN A 12 -21.15 -6.35 4.22
N SER A 13 -21.59 -7.42 3.55
CA SER A 13 -23.01 -7.80 3.39
C SER A 13 -23.89 -6.84 2.59
N GLU A 14 -23.31 -5.84 1.93
CA GLU A 14 -23.97 -5.01 0.92
C GLU A 14 -23.59 -5.46 -0.49
N MET A 15 -24.58 -5.59 -1.37
CA MET A 15 -24.36 -5.84 -2.79
C MET A 15 -24.17 -4.51 -3.51
N LEU A 16 -22.94 -4.27 -3.97
CA LEU A 16 -22.61 -3.16 -4.85
C LEU A 16 -22.73 -3.63 -6.30
N ASN A 17 -23.60 -2.97 -7.06
CA ASN A 17 -23.66 -3.12 -8.50
C ASN A 17 -22.65 -2.13 -9.11
N VAL A 18 -21.56 -2.67 -9.67
CA VAL A 18 -20.50 -1.90 -10.33
C VAL A 18 -20.69 -2.01 -11.83
N SER A 19 -20.96 -0.88 -12.50
CA SER A 19 -21.09 -0.87 -13.96
C SER A 19 -19.74 -1.06 -14.65
N THR A 20 -19.76 -1.66 -15.84
CA THR A 20 -18.59 -1.74 -16.74
C THR A 20 -18.00 -0.37 -17.01
N ASP A 21 -18.82 0.64 -17.27
CA ASP A 21 -18.38 2.02 -17.49
C ASP A 21 -17.54 2.55 -16.32
N LEU A 22 -17.88 2.18 -15.08
CA LEU A 22 -17.13 2.58 -13.89
C LEU A 22 -15.76 1.90 -13.84
N VAL A 23 -15.72 0.61 -14.17
CA VAL A 23 -14.47 -0.16 -14.24
C VAL A 23 -13.56 0.41 -15.31
N GLU A 24 -14.09 0.61 -16.53
CA GLU A 24 -13.33 1.17 -17.65
C GLU A 24 -12.79 2.56 -17.33
N LYS A 25 -13.59 3.41 -16.69
CA LYS A 25 -13.18 4.76 -16.28
C LYS A 25 -11.99 4.76 -15.32
N TYR A 26 -11.93 3.81 -14.38
CA TYR A 26 -10.90 3.80 -13.33
C TYR A 26 -9.82 2.73 -13.50
N ASN A 27 -9.89 1.90 -14.56
CA ASN A 27 -8.85 0.96 -14.94
C ASN A 27 -7.67 1.68 -15.63
N VAL A 28 -7.07 2.62 -14.90
CA VAL A 28 -5.93 3.43 -15.34
C VAL A 28 -4.78 3.26 -14.33
N PRO A 29 -3.52 3.40 -14.76
CA PRO A 29 -2.39 3.36 -13.83
C PRO A 29 -2.55 4.38 -12.70
N GLY A 30 -2.54 3.89 -11.46
CA GLY A 30 -2.65 4.70 -10.25
C GLY A 30 -1.38 4.66 -9.41
N PRO A 31 -1.20 5.61 -8.47
CA PRO A 31 -0.11 5.58 -7.51
C PRO A 31 -0.20 4.34 -6.61
N ARG A 32 0.96 3.76 -6.29
CA ARG A 32 1.06 2.64 -5.36
C ARG A 32 1.00 3.16 -3.92
N TYR A 33 -0.16 3.06 -3.28
CA TYR A 33 -0.34 3.41 -1.87
C TYR A 33 0.11 2.27 -0.95
N THR A 34 1.42 2.15 -0.73
CA THR A 34 2.01 1.16 0.20
C THR A 34 2.25 1.71 1.60
N SER A 35 2.15 3.04 1.77
CA SER A 35 2.30 3.76 3.04
C SER A 35 1.59 5.12 2.96
N TYR A 36 1.34 5.72 4.13
CA TYR A 36 0.85 7.10 4.24
C TYR A 36 1.54 7.83 5.41
N PRO A 37 2.19 8.98 5.18
CA PRO A 37 2.49 9.58 3.88
C PRO A 37 3.35 8.68 2.98
N THR A 38 3.27 8.86 1.66
CA THR A 38 4.02 8.06 0.68
C THR A 38 5.49 8.47 0.65
N ALA A 39 6.38 7.61 0.12
CA ALA A 39 7.82 7.89 0.06
C ALA A 39 8.21 9.22 -0.64
N PRO A 40 7.53 9.68 -1.72
CA PRO A 40 7.82 10.99 -2.31
C PRO A 40 7.59 12.19 -1.38
N GLU A 41 6.80 12.03 -0.32
CA GLU A 41 6.55 13.08 0.69
C GLU A 41 7.66 13.15 1.75
N TRP A 42 8.67 12.26 1.68
CA TRP A 42 9.78 12.27 2.63
C TRP A 42 10.74 13.41 2.31
N ILE A 43 11.15 14.13 3.35
CA ILE A 43 12.10 15.26 3.27
C ILE A 43 13.35 14.97 4.09
N ASP A 44 14.49 15.54 3.70
CA ASP A 44 15.81 15.29 4.31
C ASP A 44 16.00 15.90 5.72
N SER A 45 14.92 16.34 6.37
CA SER A 45 14.97 16.87 7.75
C SER A 45 14.98 15.78 8.81
N PHE A 46 14.60 14.54 8.47
CA PHE A 46 14.58 13.43 9.42
C PHE A 46 15.98 12.81 9.55
N GLY A 47 16.59 12.96 10.72
CA GLY A 47 17.96 12.52 10.97
C GLY A 47 18.12 11.49 12.10
N PRO A 48 19.37 11.15 12.44
CA PRO A 48 19.67 10.15 13.47
C PRO A 48 19.13 10.49 14.87
N ALA A 49 19.04 11.78 15.21
CA ALA A 49 18.47 12.21 16.49
C ALA A 49 16.97 11.91 16.57
N ASN A 50 16.22 12.24 15.51
CA ASN A 50 14.80 11.93 15.40
C ASN A 50 14.55 10.42 15.47
N PHE A 51 15.38 9.62 14.79
CA PHE A 51 15.28 8.16 14.85
C PHE A 51 15.42 7.60 16.27
N LYS A 52 16.40 8.08 17.04
CA LYS A 52 16.59 7.66 18.44
C LYS A 52 15.40 8.03 19.33
N GLU A 53 14.88 9.24 19.16
CA GLU A 53 13.70 9.73 19.88
C GLU A 53 12.46 8.87 19.55
N THR A 54 12.14 8.69 18.28
CA THR A 54 10.99 7.87 17.84
C THR A 54 11.12 6.40 18.29
N LEU A 55 12.33 5.85 18.30
CA LEU A 55 12.56 4.49 18.81
C LEU A 55 12.28 4.39 20.32
N ALA A 56 12.73 5.38 21.10
CA ALA A 56 12.45 5.44 22.53
C ALA A 56 10.95 5.60 22.81
N GLU A 57 10.25 6.46 22.05
CA GLU A 57 8.79 6.61 22.13
C GLU A 57 8.06 5.31 21.81
N SER A 58 8.46 4.62 20.72
CA SER A 58 7.88 3.34 20.32
C SER A 58 8.04 2.27 21.41
N ASN A 59 9.21 2.20 22.05
CA ASN A 59 9.49 1.26 23.15
C ASN A 59 8.69 1.57 24.42
N ASN A 60 8.40 2.85 24.67
CA ASN A 60 7.65 3.30 25.85
C ASN A 60 6.13 3.33 25.65
N ALA A 61 5.64 3.05 24.44
CA ALA A 61 4.21 3.04 24.13
C ALA A 61 3.46 2.02 25.01
N ARG A 62 2.21 2.36 25.40
CA ARG A 62 1.36 1.49 26.22
C ARG A 62 0.05 1.18 25.47
N PRO A 63 -0.25 -0.10 25.19
CA PRO A 63 0.56 -1.29 25.49
C PRO A 63 1.86 -1.35 24.65
N PRO A 64 2.87 -2.14 25.07
CA PRO A 64 4.09 -2.34 24.29
C PRO A 64 3.76 -2.80 22.87
N ARG A 65 4.39 -2.18 21.87
CA ARG A 65 4.22 -2.60 20.48
C ARG A 65 5.03 -3.88 20.22
N PRO A 66 4.48 -4.90 19.54
CA PRO A 66 5.25 -6.06 19.13
C PRO A 66 6.33 -5.67 18.11
N LEU A 67 7.48 -6.34 18.18
CA LEU A 67 8.56 -6.15 17.22
C LEU A 67 8.28 -6.91 15.93
N SER A 68 8.40 -6.21 14.80
CA SER A 68 8.40 -6.80 13.45
C SER A 68 9.74 -6.52 12.79
N LEU A 69 10.34 -7.52 12.15
CA LEU A 69 11.62 -7.41 11.46
C LEU A 69 11.41 -7.50 9.95
N TYR A 70 11.98 -6.55 9.22
CA TYR A 70 12.01 -6.54 7.76
C TYR A 70 13.46 -6.71 7.29
N MET A 71 13.68 -7.64 6.37
CA MET A 71 14.97 -7.85 5.71
C MET A 71 14.78 -7.78 4.20
N HIS A 72 15.59 -6.94 3.55
CA HIS A 72 15.56 -6.80 2.10
C HIS A 72 16.56 -7.77 1.45
N LEU A 73 16.09 -8.63 0.53
CA LEU A 73 16.91 -9.55 -0.25
C LEU A 73 16.90 -9.08 -1.73
N PRO A 74 17.93 -8.33 -2.19
CA PRO A 74 17.90 -7.66 -3.49
C PRO A 74 18.37 -8.57 -4.65
N PHE A 75 18.29 -9.90 -4.50
CA PHE A 75 18.86 -10.84 -5.46
C PHE A 75 17.77 -11.71 -6.08
N CYS A 76 17.80 -11.81 -7.41
CA CYS A 76 16.97 -12.71 -8.20
C CYS A 76 17.86 -13.65 -9.02
N GLU A 77 17.39 -14.86 -9.29
CA GLU A 77 18.12 -15.83 -10.13
C GLU A 77 18.25 -15.36 -11.58
N SER A 78 17.22 -14.68 -12.10
CA SER A 78 17.19 -14.17 -13.48
C SER A 78 16.36 -12.88 -13.58
N LEU A 79 16.47 -12.20 -14.72
CA LEU A 79 15.77 -10.95 -14.99
C LEU A 79 14.33 -11.20 -15.45
N CYS A 80 13.38 -10.58 -14.75
CA CYS A 80 11.97 -10.53 -15.14
C CYS A 80 11.63 -9.18 -15.76
N LEU A 81 11.15 -9.16 -17.01
CA LEU A 81 10.83 -7.91 -17.74
C LEU A 81 9.67 -7.10 -17.15
N PHE A 82 8.87 -7.69 -16.27
CA PHE A 82 7.75 -7.04 -15.59
C PHE A 82 8.08 -6.59 -14.16
N CYS A 83 9.28 -6.92 -13.65
CA CYS A 83 9.64 -6.67 -12.27
C CYS A 83 10.03 -5.19 -12.09
N GLY A 84 9.55 -4.59 -10.99
CA GLY A 84 9.93 -3.23 -10.57
C GLY A 84 10.75 -3.21 -9.28
N CYS A 85 11.42 -4.33 -8.96
CA CYS A 85 12.38 -4.46 -7.86
C CYS A 85 13.76 -3.94 -8.28
#